data_AF-A0A928XF48-F1
#
_entry.id   AF-A0A928XF48-F1
#
_cell.length_a   1.000
_cell.length_b   1.000
_cell.length_c   1.000
_cell.angle_alpha   90.00
_cell.angle_beta   90.00
_cell.angle_gamma   90.00
#
_symmetry.space_group_name_H-M   'P 1'
#
loop_
_entity.id
_entity.type
_entity.pdbx_description
1 polymer ?
#
loop_
_entity_poly.entity_id
_entity_poly.type
_entity_poly.pdbx_seq_one_letter_code
_entity_poly.pdbx_strand_id
1 'polypeptide(L)'
;MDMFSWLLLGHLLGDWLLQNDWMARGKRRGLITLAGMAHFTTYTIMILIMVWLYNQRSLNLGLAVAVGGIVFVSHWLIDATNLVQGWMRFYGQSDREMMRIMVDQTLHLLTLGLLTLFPLVRW
;
A
#
# COMPACT_ATOMS: atom_id res chain seq x y z
N MET A 1 -7.89 -7.08 -17.94
CA MET A 1 -6.85 -6.74 -16.94
C MET A 1 -6.92 -7.76 -15.83
N ASP A 2 -5.78 -8.28 -15.39
CA ASP A 2 -5.71 -9.20 -14.25
C ASP A 2 -5.86 -8.46 -12.92
N MET A 3 -5.98 -9.21 -11.81
CA MET A 3 -6.11 -8.63 -10.46
C MET A 3 -4.94 -7.71 -10.13
N PHE A 4 -3.70 -8.13 -10.43
CA PHE A 4 -2.53 -7.30 -10.15
C PHE A 4 -2.60 -5.93 -10.83
N SER A 5 -3.04 -5.87 -12.09
CA SER A 5 -3.20 -4.61 -12.80
C SER A 5 -4.25 -3.68 -12.15
N TRP A 6 -5.35 -4.23 -11.61
CA TRP A 6 -6.33 -3.44 -10.85
C TRP A 6 -5.77 -2.94 -9.52
N LEU A 7 -5.04 -3.78 -8.80
CA LEU A 7 -4.38 -3.38 -7.55
C LEU A 7 -3.30 -2.32 -7.81
N LEU A 8 -2.52 -2.45 -8.88
CA LEU A 8 -1.54 -1.45 -9.32
C LEU A 8 -2.20 -0.10 -9.58
N LEU A 9 -3.33 -0.07 -10.29
CA LEU A 9 -4.11 1.17 -10.46
C LEU A 9 -4.55 1.74 -9.11
N GLY A 10 -5.06 0.91 -8.20
CA GLY A 10 -5.44 1.34 -6.86
C GLY A 10 -4.29 1.94 -6.06
N HIS A 11 -3.09 1.36 -6.18
CA HIS A 11 -1.88 1.89 -5.56
C HIS A 11 -1.49 3.25 -6.13
N LEU A 12 -1.48 3.39 -7.47
CA LEU A 12 -1.18 4.68 -8.11
C LEU A 12 -2.18 5.76 -7.69
N LEU A 13 -3.47 5.41 -7.62
CA LEU A 13 -4.51 6.32 -7.14
C LEU A 13 -4.29 6.70 -5.66
N GLY A 14 -3.99 5.73 -4.80
CA GLY A 14 -3.78 5.96 -3.36
C GLY A 14 -2.52 6.77 -3.04
N ASP A 15 -1.37 6.40 -3.60
CA ASP A 15 -0.05 6.96 -3.24
C ASP A 15 0.33 8.20 -4.03
N TRP A 16 -0.15 8.33 -5.28
CA TRP A 16 0.27 9.41 -6.16
C TRP A 16 -0.83 10.43 -6.42
N LEU A 17 -2.07 9.97 -6.64
CA LEU A 17 -3.16 10.90 -6.97
C LEU A 17 -3.83 11.49 -5.72
N LEU A 18 -4.10 10.65 -4.71
CA LEU A 18 -4.88 11.04 -3.53
C LEU A 18 -4.02 11.39 -2.31
N GLN A 19 -2.76 10.97 -2.29
CA GLN A 19 -1.83 11.39 -1.25
C GLN A 19 -1.42 12.84 -1.47
N ASN A 20 -1.61 13.68 -0.45
CA ASN A 20 -1.13 15.05 -0.45
C ASN A 20 0.11 15.23 0.44
N ASP A 21 0.67 16.43 0.36
CA ASP A 21 1.82 16.91 1.14
C ASP A 21 1.74 16.67 2.65
N TRP A 22 0.54 16.86 3.24
CA TRP A 22 0.33 16.66 4.67
C TRP A 22 0.43 15.18 5.05
N MET A 23 -0.18 14.30 4.25
CA MET A 23 -0.08 12.85 4.39
C MET A 23 1.36 12.37 4.24
N ALA A 24 2.02 12.73 3.14
CA ALA A 24 3.36 12.26 2.80
C ALA A 24 4.40 12.64 3.87
N ARG A 25 4.36 13.87 4.38
CA ARG A 25 5.27 14.31 5.45
C ARG A 25 4.87 13.82 6.83
N GLY A 26 3.56 13.70 7.08
CA GLY A 26 3.02 13.36 8.39
C GLY A 26 3.10 11.87 8.72
N LYS A 27 3.01 10.98 7.73
CA LYS A 27 3.06 9.52 7.92
C LYS A 27 4.38 9.02 8.52
N ARG A 28 5.48 9.75 8.29
CA ARG A 28 6.84 9.41 8.80
C ARG A 28 7.19 10.01 10.17
N ARG A 29 6.28 10.78 10.79
CA ARG A 29 6.56 11.46 12.09
C ARG A 29 6.38 10.57 13.32
N GLY A 30 5.93 9.33 13.13
CA GLY A 30 5.71 8.37 14.19
C GLY A 30 4.83 7.22 13.70
N LEU A 31 4.69 6.18 14.52
CA LEU A 31 3.94 4.98 14.15
C LEU A 31 2.45 5.24 13.97
N ILE A 32 1.88 6.17 14.75
CA ILE A 32 0.45 6.49 14.71
C ILE A 32 0.31 8.00 14.65
N THR A 33 0.04 8.52 13.46
CA THR A 33 -0.24 9.94 13.23
C THR A 33 -1.55 10.10 12.50
N LEU A 34 -2.26 11.20 12.70
CA LEU A 34 -3.52 11.47 11.99
C LEU A 34 -3.31 11.49 10.46
N ALA A 35 -2.20 12.09 10.03
CA ALA A 35 -1.80 12.13 8.62
C ALA A 35 -1.53 10.74 8.04
N GLY A 36 -0.81 9.90 8.78
CA GLY A 36 -0.57 8.50 8.40
C GLY A 36 -1.87 7.72 8.34
N MET A 37 -2.70 7.76 9.38
CA MET A 37 -3.96 7.02 9.42
C MET A 37 -4.92 7.45 8.32
N ALA A 38 -4.99 8.75 8.00
CA ALA A 38 -5.77 9.25 6.88
C ALA A 38 -5.26 8.67 5.54
N HIS A 39 -3.94 8.62 5.35
CA HIS A 39 -3.32 8.04 4.16
C HIS A 39 -3.57 6.54 4.05
N PHE A 40 -3.25 5.77 5.10
CA PHE A 40 -3.38 4.31 5.11
C PHE A 40 -4.84 3.88 4.90
N THR A 41 -5.78 4.63 5.47
CA THR A 41 -7.22 4.41 5.25
C THR A 41 -7.62 4.73 3.82
N THR A 42 -7.20 5.88 3.28
CA THR A 42 -7.48 6.27 1.88
C THR A 42 -6.93 5.24 0.90
N TYR A 43 -5.69 4.81 1.09
CA TYR A 43 -5.04 3.79 0.29
C TYR A 43 -5.81 2.47 0.35
N THR A 44 -6.13 2.01 1.55
CA THR A 44 -6.86 0.74 1.77
C THR A 44 -8.24 0.77 1.12
N ILE A 45 -8.99 1.87 1.26
CA ILE A 45 -10.28 2.05 0.60
C ILE A 45 -10.13 1.96 -0.92
N MET A 46 -9.11 2.61 -1.48
CA MET A 46 -8.87 2.60 -2.92
C MET A 46 -8.56 1.19 -3.44
N ILE A 47 -7.75 0.41 -2.71
CA ILE A 47 -7.49 -1.00 -3.02
C ILE A 47 -8.76 -1.83 -2.94
N LEU A 48 -9.57 -1.68 -1.88
CA LEU A 48 -10.84 -2.41 -1.74
C LEU A 48 -11.83 -2.07 -2.86
N ILE A 49 -11.87 -0.82 -3.33
CA ILE A 49 -12.67 -0.42 -4.49
C ILE A 49 -12.17 -1.16 -5.75
N MET A 50 -10.86 -1.27 -5.97
CA MET A 50 -10.32 -2.00 -7.13
C MET A 50 -10.67 -3.49 -7.09
N VAL A 51 -10.59 -4.11 -5.91
CA VAL A 51 -11.03 -5.51 -5.71
C VAL A 51 -12.53 -5.65 -5.97
N TRP A 52 -13.35 -4.76 -5.42
CA TRP A 52 -14.80 -4.75 -5.65
C TRP A 52 -15.15 -4.59 -7.13
N LEU A 53 -14.44 -3.71 -7.86
CA LEU A 53 -14.63 -3.52 -9.30
C LEU A 53 -14.24 -4.77 -10.10
N TYR A 54 -13.10 -5.40 -9.78
CA TYR A 54 -12.66 -6.64 -10.43
C TYR A 54 -13.68 -7.78 -10.23
N ASN A 55 -14.21 -7.91 -9.01
CA ASN A 55 -15.21 -8.92 -8.65
C ASN A 55 -16.64 -8.56 -9.07
N GLN A 56 -16.79 -7.79 -10.15
CA GLN A 56 -18.10 -7.41 -10.72
C GLN A 56 -19.05 -6.80 -9.69
N ARG A 57 -18.52 -5.96 -8.80
CA ARG A 57 -19.25 -5.27 -7.73
C ARG A 57 -19.74 -6.20 -6.62
N SER A 58 -19.11 -7.35 -6.46
CA SER A 58 -19.31 -8.28 -5.35
C SER A 58 -18.08 -8.31 -4.45
N LEU A 59 -18.26 -8.01 -3.16
CA LEU A 59 -17.20 -8.15 -2.17
C LEU A 59 -17.82 -8.57 -0.86
N ASN A 60 -17.58 -9.82 -0.45
CA ASN A 60 -18.06 -10.29 0.85
C ASN A 60 -17.23 -9.68 1.98
N LEU A 61 -17.83 -9.55 3.16
CA LEU A 61 -17.21 -8.89 4.31
C LEU A 61 -15.92 -9.59 4.76
N GLY A 62 -15.87 -10.94 4.71
CA GLY A 62 -14.68 -11.70 5.09
C GLY A 62 -13.47 -11.38 4.21
N LEU A 63 -13.68 -11.35 2.89
CA LEU A 63 -12.68 -10.98 1.90
C LEU A 63 -12.26 -9.52 2.05
N ALA A 64 -13.22 -8.60 2.27
CA ALA A 64 -12.94 -7.20 2.50
C ALA A 64 -12.07 -6.98 3.74
N VAL A 65 -12.38 -7.65 4.84
CA VAL A 65 -11.62 -7.57 6.09
C VAL A 65 -10.24 -8.19 5.93
N ALA A 66 -10.14 -9.35 5.27
CA ALA A 66 -8.84 -10.01 5.04
C ALA A 66 -7.92 -9.16 4.16
N VAL A 67 -8.40 -8.74 2.99
CA VAL A 67 -7.62 -7.89 2.07
C VAL A 67 -7.31 -6.55 2.70
N GLY A 68 -8.33 -5.88 3.25
CA GLY A 68 -8.18 -4.57 3.88
C GLY A 68 -7.20 -4.61 5.05
N GLY A 69 -7.26 -5.66 5.88
CA GLY A 69 -6.33 -5.85 6.99
C GLY A 69 -4.90 -6.06 6.52
N ILE A 70 -4.66 -6.95 5.55
CA ILE A 70 -3.32 -7.19 4.99
C ILE A 70 -2.75 -5.89 4.42
N VAL A 71 -3.52 -5.22 3.55
CA VAL A 71 -3.11 -4.00 2.86
C VAL A 71 -2.84 -2.86 3.83
N PHE A 72 -3.74 -2.63 4.79
CA PHE A 72 -3.58 -1.56 5.76
C PHE A 72 -2.32 -1.76 6.61
N VAL A 73 -2.13 -2.98 7.12
CA VAL A 73 -0.99 -3.30 8.00
C VAL A 73 0.33 -3.25 7.23
N SER A 74 0.39 -3.80 6.02
CA SER A 74 1.60 -3.74 5.21
C SER A 74 1.96 -2.30 4.83
N HIS A 75 0.97 -1.51 4.45
CA HIS A 75 1.18 -0.12 4.03
C HIS A 75 1.64 0.74 5.21
N TRP A 76 0.98 0.59 6.36
CA TRP A 76 1.41 1.18 7.63
C TRP A 76 2.85 0.78 7.98
N LEU A 77 3.20 -0.50 7.87
CA LEU A 77 4.52 -1.00 8.22
C LEU A 77 5.61 -0.39 7.33
N ILE A 78 5.37 -0.27 6.03
CA ILE A 78 6.33 0.30 5.08
C ILE A 78 6.50 1.81 5.32
N ASP A 79 5.39 2.53 5.49
CA ASP A 79 5.38 4.00 5.48
C ASP A 79 5.65 4.66 6.84
N ALA A 80 5.14 4.04 7.93
CA ALA A 80 5.22 4.62 9.27
C ALA A 80 6.52 4.23 10.00
N THR A 81 7.24 3.21 9.51
CA THR A 81 8.50 2.76 10.08
C THR A 81 9.70 3.17 9.24
N ASN A 82 10.90 2.84 9.71
CA ASN A 82 12.14 3.07 8.97
C ASN A 82 12.53 1.87 8.08
N LEU A 83 11.58 0.99 7.72
CA LEU A 83 11.84 -0.23 6.94
C LEU A 83 12.62 0.05 5.67
N VAL A 84 12.16 1.00 4.85
CA VAL A 84 12.81 1.40 3.58
C VAL A 84 14.25 1.85 3.82
N GLN A 85 14.46 2.73 4.81
CA GLN A 85 15.80 3.25 5.10
C GLN A 85 16.73 2.19 5.70
N GLY A 86 16.19 1.29 6.52
CA GLY A 86 16.91 0.14 7.06
C GLY A 86 17.38 -0.79 5.94
N TRP A 87 16.49 -1.12 4.99
CA TRP A 87 16.84 -1.91 3.81
C TRP A 87 17.90 -1.24 2.95
N MET A 88 17.71 0.04 2.61
CA MET A 88 18.68 0.79 1.79
C MET A 88 20.07 0.80 2.41
N ARG A 89 20.17 0.97 3.74
CA ARG A 89 21.45 0.90 4.47
C ARG A 89 22.06 -0.50 4.46
N PHE A 90 21.23 -1.52 4.70
CA PHE A 90 21.68 -2.90 4.71
C PHE A 90 22.23 -3.35 3.34
N TYR A 91 21.55 -2.98 2.26
CA TYR A 91 21.95 -3.35 0.90
C TYR A 91 22.97 -2.38 0.27
N GLY A 92 23.25 -1.24 0.89
CA GLY A 92 24.17 -0.22 0.36
C GLY A 92 23.63 0.58 -0.82
N GLN A 93 22.33 0.91 -0.81
CA GLN A 93 21.70 1.73 -1.86
C GLN A 93 22.00 3.23 -1.68
N SER A 94 21.88 3.99 -2.77
CA SER A 94 22.05 5.44 -2.75
C SER A 94 21.00 6.14 -1.88
N ASP A 95 21.42 7.09 -1.05
CA ASP A 95 20.54 7.90 -0.19
C ASP A 95 19.73 8.98 -0.93
N ARG A 96 19.78 9.00 -2.27
CA ARG A 96 18.99 9.93 -3.08
C ARG A 96 17.50 9.73 -2.84
N GLU A 97 16.75 10.83 -2.78
CA GLU A 97 15.30 10.81 -2.53
C GLU A 97 14.55 9.93 -3.52
N MET A 98 14.85 10.04 -4.82
CA MET A 98 14.23 9.19 -5.85
C MET A 98 14.48 7.71 -5.60
N MET A 99 15.68 7.31 -5.14
CA MET A 99 15.97 5.92 -4.82
C MET A 99 15.12 5.43 -3.65
N ARG A 100 14.98 6.27 -2.60
CA ARG A 100 14.10 5.97 -1.47
C ARG A 100 12.65 5.77 -1.93
N ILE A 101 12.14 6.64 -2.80
CA ILE A 101 10.80 6.51 -3.37
C ILE A 101 10.69 5.20 -4.18
N MET A 102 11.65 4.88 -5.03
CA MET A 102 11.59 3.65 -5.83
C MET A 102 11.60 2.38 -4.97
N VAL A 103 12.39 2.34 -3.89
CA VAL A 103 12.39 1.20 -2.95
C VAL A 103 11.07 1.10 -2.19
N ASP A 104 10.57 2.21 -1.68
CA ASP A 104 9.26 2.34 -1.02
C ASP A 104 8.13 1.80 -1.89
N GLN A 105 8.03 2.28 -3.13
CA GLN A 105 7.00 1.86 -4.09
C GLN A 105 7.17 0.40 -4.50
N THR A 106 8.41 -0.10 -4.65
CA THR A 106 8.67 -1.52 -4.96
C THR A 106 8.15 -2.45 -3.86
N LEU A 107 8.31 -2.08 -2.59
CA LEU A 107 7.80 -2.88 -1.46
C LEU A 107 6.26 -2.92 -1.43
N HIS A 108 5.61 -1.80 -1.76
CA HIS A 108 4.15 -1.75 -1.94
C HIS A 108 3.70 -2.66 -3.09
N LEU A 109 4.34 -2.58 -4.26
CA LEU A 109 4.02 -3.44 -5.40
C LEU A 109 4.29 -4.93 -5.12
N LEU A 110 5.36 -5.25 -4.41
CA LEU A 110 5.66 -6.62 -3.98
C LEU A 110 4.54 -7.16 -3.09
N THR A 111 4.04 -6.35 -2.15
CA THR A 111 2.92 -6.71 -1.29
C THR A 111 1.67 -7.02 -2.13
N LEU A 112 1.34 -6.17 -3.11
CA LEU A 112 0.20 -6.40 -3.99
C LEU A 112 0.36 -7.66 -4.84
N GLY A 113 1.57 -7.91 -5.37
CA GLY A 113 1.87 -9.14 -6.09
C GLY A 113 1.66 -10.38 -5.21
N LEU A 114 2.17 -10.37 -3.99
CA LEU A 114 1.99 -11.47 -3.03
C LEU A 114 0.53 -11.67 -2.64
N LEU A 115 -0.23 -10.58 -2.51
CA LEU A 115 -1.68 -10.65 -2.24
C LEU A 115 -2.42 -11.41 -3.34
N THR A 116 -2.03 -11.25 -4.61
CA THR A 116 -2.65 -12.01 -5.73
C THR A 116 -2.41 -13.52 -5.65
N LEU A 117 -1.36 -13.95 -4.95
CA LEU A 117 -1.01 -15.36 -4.77
C LEU A 117 -1.69 -16.00 -3.56
N PHE A 118 -2.37 -15.21 -2.72
CA PHE A 118 -2.85 -15.68 -1.43
C PHE A 118 -4.09 -16.60 -1.61
N PRO A 119 -4.00 -17.92 -1.31
CA PRO A 119 -5.05 -18.88 -1.69
C PRO A 119 -6.41 -18.66 -1.01
N LEU A 120 -6.41 -17.96 0.13
CA LEU A 120 -7.62 -17.61 0.89
C LEU A 120 -8.40 -16.44 0.28
N VAL A 121 -7.78 -15.72 -0.66
CA VAL A 121 -8.38 -14.61 -1.40
C VAL A 121 -8.72 -15.17 -2.78
N ARG A 122 -9.79 -15.97 -2.84
CA ARG A 122 -10.37 -16.37 -4.14
C ARG A 122 -11.10 -15.15 -4.69
N TRP A 123 -10.50 -14.56 -5.71
CA TRP A 123 -11.03 -13.40 -6.41
C TRP A 123 -12.35 -13.76 -7.12
#